data_AF-A0A9P7DNG9-F1
#
_entry.id   AF-A0A9P7DNG9-F1
#
_cell.length_a   1.000
_cell.length_b   1.000
_cell.length_c   1.000
_cell.angle_alpha   90.00
_cell.angle_beta   90.00
_cell.angle_gamma   90.00
#
_symmetry.space_group_name_H-M   'P 1'
#
loop_
_entity.id
_entity.type
_entity.pdbx_description
1 polymer ?
#
loop_
_entity_poly.entity_id
_entity_poly.type
_entity_poly.pdbx_seq_one_letter_code
_entity_poly.pdbx_strand_id
1 'polypeptide(L)' 'YKCQDCLGEPLYCTGCCRSQHCCNPFHWISQWNGQFFKQSCLTHVGLVIHLGHDGKKCLVLTDRWDLFEEGKHED' A
#
# COMPACT_ATOMS: atom_id res chain seq x y z
N TYR A 1 4.28 0.58 -9.93
CA TYR A 1 4.20 -0.72 -9.24
C TYR A 1 3.65 -1.75 -10.19
N LYS A 2 4.27 -2.92 -10.28
CA LYS A 2 3.78 -4.07 -11.03
C LYS A 2 3.20 -5.07 -10.03
N CYS A 3 1.94 -5.46 -10.17
CA CYS A 3 1.37 -6.54 -9.36
C CYS A 3 1.67 -7.88 -10.03
N GLN A 4 2.04 -8.91 -9.27
CA GLN A 4 2.28 -10.25 -9.81
C GLN A 4 1.06 -11.17 -9.71
N ASP A 5 0.16 -10.90 -8.77
CA ASP A 5 -1.03 -11.75 -8.56
C ASP A 5 -2.27 -11.30 -9.35
N CYS A 6 -2.34 -10.02 -9.74
CA CYS A 6 -3.39 -9.55 -10.64
C CYS A 6 -3.25 -10.18 -12.02
N LEU A 7 -4.38 -10.55 -12.62
CA LEU A 7 -4.42 -11.10 -13.98
C LEU A 7 -3.74 -10.13 -14.97
N GLY A 8 -2.78 -10.65 -15.72
CA GLY A 8 -2.02 -9.88 -16.72
C GLY A 8 -0.86 -9.05 -16.14
N GLU A 9 -0.54 -9.23 -14.86
CA GLU A 9 0.55 -8.53 -14.16
C GLU A 9 0.63 -7.01 -14.42
N PRO A 10 -0.47 -6.26 -14.24
CA PRO A 10 -0.58 -4.87 -14.65
C PRO A 10 0.38 -3.92 -13.91
N LEU A 11 0.69 -2.81 -14.58
CA LEU A 11 1.43 -1.67 -14.04
C LEU A 11 0.47 -0.58 -13.55
N TYR A 12 0.73 -0.10 -12.34
CA TYR A 12 -0.04 0.95 -11.68
C TYR A 12 0.86 2.10 -11.21
N CYS A 13 0.35 3.33 -11.25
CA CYS A 13 0.89 4.40 -10.41
C CYS A 13 0.57 4.13 -8.93
N THR A 14 1.18 4.88 -8.00
CA THR A 14 0.98 4.68 -6.55
C THR A 14 -0.50 4.73 -6.15
N GLY A 15 -1.25 5.73 -6.63
CA GLY A 15 -2.66 5.89 -6.31
C GLY A 15 -3.55 4.76 -6.85
N CYS A 16 -3.36 4.38 -8.12
CA CYS A 16 -4.09 3.25 -8.71
C CYS A 16 -3.72 1.93 -8.05
N CYS A 17 -2.45 1.73 -7.67
CA CYS A 17 -2.03 0.53 -6.96
C CYS A 17 -2.78 0.43 -5.63
N ARG A 18 -2.80 1.50 -4.83
CA ARG A 18 -3.53 1.52 -3.55
C ARG A 18 -5.03 1.25 -3.74
N SER A 19 -5.69 1.88 -4.70
CA SER A 19 -7.14 1.72 -4.88
C SER A 19 -7.53 0.34 -5.40
N GLN A 20 -6.76 -0.25 -6.33
CA GLN A 20 -7.05 -1.57 -6.88
C GLN A 20 -6.84 -2.71 -5.88
N HIS A 21 -5.96 -2.51 -4.90
CA HIS A 21 -5.60 -3.53 -3.93
C HIS A 21 -6.28 -3.36 -2.57
N CYS A 22 -7.24 -2.44 -2.42
CA CYS A 22 -7.95 -2.24 -1.15
C CYS A 22 -8.67 -3.51 -0.66
N CYS A 23 -9.23 -4.30 -1.59
CA CYS A 23 -9.88 -5.58 -1.29
C CYS A 23 -8.93 -6.79 -1.43
N ASN A 24 -7.70 -6.58 -1.91
CA ASN A 24 -6.71 -7.64 -2.14
C ASN A 24 -5.37 -7.28 -1.49
N PRO A 25 -5.32 -7.08 -0.17
CA PRO A 25 -4.18 -6.48 0.52
C PRO A 25 -2.95 -7.38 0.63
N PHE A 26 -3.05 -8.63 0.21
CA PHE A 26 -1.98 -9.64 0.28
C PHE A 26 -1.30 -9.89 -1.08
N HIS A 27 -1.68 -9.16 -2.12
CA HIS A 27 -1.02 -9.27 -3.41
C HIS A 27 0.43 -8.77 -3.36
N TRP A 28 1.30 -9.48 -4.06
CA TRP A 28 2.71 -9.19 -4.23
C TRP A 28 2.89 -8.16 -5.32
N ILE A 29 3.60 -7.08 -4.97
CA ILE A 29 3.93 -6.02 -5.91
C ILE A 29 5.45 -5.88 -6.04
N SER A 30 5.87 -5.26 -7.13
CA SER A 30 7.25 -4.84 -7.33
C SER A 30 7.30 -3.39 -7.81
N GLN A 31 8.40 -2.71 -7.51
CA GLN A 31 8.65 -1.33 -7.91
C GLN A 31 9.86 -1.28 -8.84
N TRP A 32 9.75 -0.50 -9.91
CA TRP A 32 10.88 -0.19 -10.77
C TRP A 32 11.86 0.71 -10.02
N ASN A 33 13.11 0.29 -9.87
CA ASN A 33 14.15 1.05 -9.20
C ASN A 33 15.09 1.81 -10.16
N GLY A 34 14.80 1.80 -11.46
CA GLY A 34 15.69 2.34 -12.50
C GLY A 34 16.41 1.27 -13.33
N GLN A 35 16.53 0.04 -12.81
CA GLN A 35 17.23 -1.06 -13.48
C GLN A 35 16.39 -2.34 -13.59
N PHE A 36 15.64 -2.68 -12.54
CA PHE A 36 14.79 -3.85 -12.49
C PHE A 36 13.57 -3.64 -11.56
N PHE A 37 12.63 -4.57 -11.63
CA PHE A 37 11.51 -4.63 -10.68
C PHE A 37 11.97 -5.31 -9.38
N LYS A 38 12.16 -4.51 -8.33
CA LYS A 38 12.47 -5.02 -6.99
C LYS A 38 11.16 -5.31 -6.25
N GLN A 39 11.13 -6.39 -5.49
CA GLN A 39 9.99 -6.72 -4.62
C GLN A 39 9.65 -5.54 -3.69
N SER A 40 8.34 -5.28 -3.52
CA SER A 40 7.80 -4.27 -2.63
C SER A 40 6.51 -4.80 -1.98
N CYS A 41 5.97 -4.05 -1.03
CA CYS A 41 4.69 -4.34 -0.38
C CYS A 41 3.72 -3.18 -0.58
N LEU A 42 2.43 -3.47 -0.38
CA LEU A 42 1.35 -2.49 -0.54
C LEU A 42 1.38 -1.36 0.51
N THR A 43 2.08 -1.56 1.64
CA THR A 43 2.30 -0.49 2.63
C THR A 43 3.14 0.65 2.06
N HIS A 44 4.10 0.39 1.14
CA HIS A 44 4.87 1.44 0.46
C HIS A 44 4.03 2.30 -0.49
N VAL A 45 2.85 1.84 -0.92
CA VAL A 45 1.89 2.67 -1.67
C VAL A 45 0.84 3.32 -0.76
N GLY A 46 1.02 3.20 0.55
CA GLY A 46 0.12 3.73 1.56
C GLY A 46 -1.18 2.94 1.69
N LEU A 47 -1.18 1.64 1.37
CA LEU A 47 -2.34 0.80 1.68
C LEU A 47 -2.38 0.51 3.18
N VAL A 48 -3.51 0.80 3.81
CA VAL A 48 -3.80 0.51 5.22
C VAL A 48 -4.90 -0.53 5.28
N ILE A 49 -4.72 -1.56 6.10
CA ILE A 49 -5.74 -2.59 6.35
C ILE A 49 -6.48 -2.20 7.63
N HIS A 50 -7.78 -1.96 7.52
CA HIS A 50 -8.63 -1.71 8.68
C HIS A 50 -9.25 -3.02 9.18
N LEU A 51 -8.98 -3.39 10.44
CA LEU A 51 -9.39 -4.66 11.05
C LEU A 51 -10.85 -4.66 11.55
N GLY A 52 -11.73 -3.90 10.93
CA GLY A 52 -13.14 -3.74 11.31
C GLY A 52 -13.92 -2.95 10.25
N HIS A 53 -15.21 -2.73 10.48
CA HIS A 53 -16.11 -1.98 9.58
C HIS A 53 -16.04 -2.42 8.11
N ASP A 54 -15.97 -3.73 7.86
CA ASP A 54 -15.80 -4.31 6.51
C ASP A 54 -14.59 -3.73 5.75
N GLY A 55 -13.49 -3.49 6.46
CA GLY A 55 -12.27 -2.91 5.89
C GLY A 55 -12.34 -1.38 5.70
N LYS A 56 -13.42 -0.71 6.13
CA LYS A 56 -13.52 0.75 6.09
C LYS A 56 -12.79 1.38 7.27
N LYS A 57 -12.33 2.61 7.06
CA LYS A 57 -11.77 3.44 8.14
C LYS A 57 -12.82 3.64 9.24
N CYS A 58 -12.43 3.41 10.49
CA CYS A 58 -13.27 3.73 11.63
C CYS A 58 -13.48 5.25 11.73
N LEU A 59 -14.74 5.69 11.76
CA LEU A 59 -15.07 7.13 11.82
C LEU A 59 -14.81 7.76 13.21
N VAL A 60 -14.73 6.93 14.25
CA VAL A 60 -14.55 7.37 15.64
C VAL A 60 -13.06 7.44 16.02
N LEU A 61 -12.20 6.72 15.29
CA LEU A 61 -10.76 6.88 15.35
C LEU A 61 -10.32 7.89 14.28
N THR A 62 -10.31 9.18 14.63
CA THR A 62 -9.49 10.14 13.91
C THR A 62 -8.03 9.83 14.26
N ASP A 63 -7.27 9.36 13.27
CA ASP A 63 -5.94 8.75 13.41
C ASP A 63 -5.07 9.37 14.52
N ARG A 64 -4.84 8.60 15.59
CA ARG A 64 -3.69 8.84 16.49
C ARG A 64 -2.39 8.25 15.93
N TRP A 65 -2.41 7.69 14.73
CA TRP A 65 -1.24 7.07 14.10
C TRP A 65 -0.36 8.09 13.38
N ASP A 66 -0.89 9.27 13.01
CA ASP A 66 -0.11 10.39 12.45
C ASP A 66 0.95 10.93 13.43
N LEU A 67 0.86 10.59 14.72
CA LEU A 67 1.85 10.95 15.75
C LEU A 67 3.15 10.12 15.69
N PHE A 68 3.18 9.03 14.92
CA PHE A 68 4.38 8.19 14.79
C PHE A 68 5.18 8.45 13.50
N GLU A 69 4.70 9.31 12.59
CA GLU A 69 5.45 9.71 11.39
C GLU A 69 6.43 10.87 11.62
N GLU A 70 6.35 11.60 12.73
CA GLU A 70 7.32 12.68 13.07
C GLU A 70 8.68 12.17 13.60
N GLY A 71 8.94 10.85 13.55
CA GLY A 71 10.07 10.23 14.27
C GLY A 71 11.12 9.48 13.45
N LYS A 72 11.10 9.50 12.11
CA LYS A 72 12.16 8.84 11.31
C LYS A 72 12.58 9.65 10.08
N HIS A 73 13.35 10.69 10.35
CA HIS A 73 14.38 11.16 9.44
C HIS A 73 15.63 11.52 10.27
N GLU A 74 16.41 10.52 10.66
CA GLU A 74 17.80 10.70 11.08
C GLU A 74 18.59 9.41 10.78
N ASP A 75 19.67 9.62 10.00
CA ASP A 75 20.76 8.77 9.52
C ASP A 75 20.52 7.62 8.52
#